data_AF-A0A5R8KBU6-F1
#
_entry.id   AF-A0A5R8KBU6-F1
#
_cell.length_a   1.000
_cell.length_b   1.000
_cell.length_c   1.000
_cell.angle_alpha   90.00
_cell.angle_beta   90.00
_cell.angle_gamma   90.00
#
_symmetry.space_group_name_H-M   'P 1'
#
loop_
_entity.id
_entity.type
_entity.pdbx_description
1 polymer ?
#
loop_
_entity_poly.entity_id
_entity_poly.type
_entity_poly.pdbx_seq_one_letter_code
_entity_poly.pdbx_strand_id
1 'polypeptide(L)'
;MDIGLAKTDDRTLWNITKEQPRLMVSKDEDFLFLATRPNDQGRLLWLRLGNCRKQTLLLVLENNWPHIEAAFTNHQRIVEVR
;
A
#
# COMPACT_ATOMS: atom_id res chain seq x y z
N MET A 1 1.84 6.71 -15.60
CA MET A 1 2.63 7.92 -15.32
C MET A 1 3.48 7.61 -14.10
N ASP A 2 4.79 7.43 -14.29
CA ASP A 2 5.73 7.40 -13.16
C ASP A 2 5.88 8.85 -12.67
N ILE A 3 5.72 9.07 -11.37
CA ILE A 3 5.71 10.41 -10.78
C ILE A 3 7.13 10.82 -10.35
N GLY A 4 8.16 9.98 -10.58
CA GLY A 4 9.56 10.34 -10.34
C GLY A 4 9.88 10.57 -8.86
N LEU A 5 9.14 9.90 -7.96
CA LEU A 5 9.20 10.12 -6.52
C LEU A 5 10.37 9.38 -5.83
N ALA A 6 11.35 8.88 -6.59
CA ALA A 6 12.47 8.10 -6.07
C ALA A 6 13.35 8.86 -5.06
N LYS A 7 13.22 10.20 -4.96
CA LYS A 7 13.94 11.04 -3.99
C LYS A 7 13.03 11.70 -2.94
N THR A 8 11.75 11.36 -2.94
CA THR A 8 10.77 11.93 -2.01
C THR A 8 10.75 11.12 -0.73
N ASP A 9 10.73 11.79 0.43
CA ASP A 9 10.66 11.10 1.72
C ASP A 9 9.32 10.37 1.91
N ASP A 10 9.32 9.33 2.75
CA ASP A 10 8.16 8.46 2.96
C ASP A 10 6.94 9.21 3.48
N ARG A 11 7.14 10.26 4.28
CA ARG A 11 6.03 11.05 4.83
C ARG A 11 5.37 11.90 3.74
N THR A 12 6.15 12.47 2.84
CA THR A 12 5.66 13.22 1.69
C THR A 12 4.94 12.29 0.72
N LEU A 13 5.53 11.12 0.43
CA LEU A 13 4.87 10.04 -0.35
C LEU A 13 3.52 9.66 0.27
N TRP A 14 3.51 9.41 1.58
CA TRP A 14 2.31 9.05 2.32
C TRP A 14 1.25 10.15 2.28
N ASN A 15 1.63 11.42 2.42
CA ASN A 15 0.69 12.54 2.35
C ASN A 15 0.05 12.68 0.96
N ILE A 16 0.81 12.45 -0.13
CA ILE A 16 0.26 12.43 -1.49
C ILE A 16 -0.85 11.37 -1.62
N THR A 17 -0.77 10.27 -0.88
CA THR A 17 -1.82 9.23 -0.91
C THR A 17 -3.13 9.66 -0.26
N LYS A 18 -3.13 10.73 0.54
CA LYS A 18 -4.31 11.21 1.29
C LYS A 18 -5.17 12.20 0.51
N GLU A 19 -4.56 12.92 -0.43
CA GLU A 19 -5.26 13.99 -1.18
C GLU A 19 -6.22 13.47 -2.25
N GLN A 20 -6.12 12.18 -2.59
CA GLN A 20 -6.97 11.48 -3.56
C GLN A 20 -7.30 10.10 -3.02
N PRO A 21 -8.29 9.35 -3.56
CA PRO A 21 -8.55 7.97 -3.18
C PRO A 21 -7.44 7.05 -3.71
N ARG A 22 -6.20 7.31 -3.34
CA ARG A 22 -5.02 6.53 -3.68
C ARG A 22 -4.83 5.42 -2.64
N LEU A 23 -4.01 4.46 -3.02
CA LEU A 23 -3.61 3.32 -2.22
C LEU A 23 -2.09 3.28 -2.23
N MET A 24 -1.48 3.34 -1.04
CA MET A 24 -0.05 3.10 -0.90
C MET A 24 0.20 1.60 -1.01
N VAL A 25 1.06 1.17 -1.92
CA VAL A 25 1.48 -0.23 -2.03
C VAL A 25 2.97 -0.29 -1.69
N SER A 26 3.32 -0.96 -0.60
CA SER A 26 4.72 -1.04 -0.16
C SER A 26 5.04 -2.36 0.53
N LYS A 27 6.32 -2.72 0.53
CA LYS A 27 6.90 -3.78 1.38
C LYS A 27 7.47 -3.25 2.68
N ASP A 28 7.78 -1.96 2.69
CA ASP A 28 8.48 -1.31 3.78
C ASP A 28 7.56 -1.17 5.00
N GLU A 29 8.10 -1.50 6.18
CA GLU A 29 7.39 -1.39 7.44
C GLU A 29 7.21 0.06 7.91
N ASP A 30 8.01 0.99 7.40
CA ASP A 30 7.90 2.41 7.73
C ASP A 30 6.50 2.98 7.39
N PHE A 31 5.89 2.52 6.29
CA PHE A 31 4.53 2.92 5.93
C PHE A 31 3.46 2.32 6.86
N LEU A 32 3.71 1.17 7.49
CA LEU A 32 2.81 0.63 8.51
C LEU A 32 2.76 1.55 9.73
N PHE A 33 3.92 2.05 10.16
CA PHE A 33 3.98 3.04 11.24
C PHE A 33 3.25 4.33 10.87
N LEU A 34 3.28 4.76 9.61
CA LEU A 34 2.49 5.92 9.15
C LEU A 34 0.99 5.64 9.16
N ALA A 35 0.56 4.49 8.66
CA ALA A 35 -0.86 4.10 8.56
C ALA A 35 -1.54 3.86 9.91
N THR A 36 -0.77 3.48 10.93
CA THR A 36 -1.25 3.22 12.29
C THR A 36 -1.33 4.47 13.17
N ARG A 37 -0.87 5.63 12.68
CA ARG A 37 -0.92 6.89 13.45
C ARG A 37 -2.37 7.29 13.78
N PRO A 38 -2.59 7.89 14.97
CA PRO A 38 -3.86 8.51 15.30
C PRO A 38 -4.25 9.56 14.25
N ASN A 39 -5.53 9.58 13.88
CA ASN A 39 -6.12 10.49 12.88
C ASN A 39 -5.59 10.34 11.44
N ASP A 40 -4.72 9.37 11.14
CA ASP A 40 -4.34 9.09 9.76
C ASP A 40 -5.50 8.46 8.97
N GLN A 41 -5.60 8.75 7.69
CA GLN A 41 -6.67 8.27 6.81
C GLN A 41 -6.12 7.60 5.54
N GLY A 42 -4.80 7.43 5.45
CA GLY A 42 -4.16 6.76 4.33
C GLY A 42 -4.53 5.28 4.29
N ARG A 43 -4.58 4.74 3.07
CA ARG A 43 -4.81 3.32 2.80
C ARG A 43 -3.49 2.67 2.41
N LEU A 44 -3.16 1.57 3.06
CA LEU A 44 -1.94 0.80 2.85
C LEU A 44 -2.25 -0.63 2.44
N LEU A 45 -1.73 -1.04 1.29
CA LEU A 45 -1.57 -2.42 0.91
C LEU A 45 -0.14 -2.84 1.21
N TRP A 46 0.03 -3.62 2.27
CA TRP A 46 1.33 -4.05 2.76
C TRP A 46 1.68 -5.44 2.23
N LEU A 47 2.75 -5.51 1.44
CA LEU A 47 3.17 -6.71 0.73
C LEU A 47 4.19 -7.50 1.55
N ARG A 48 3.71 -8.43 2.36
CA ARG A 48 4.49 -9.34 3.22
C ARG A 48 5.02 -10.57 2.47
N LEU A 49 5.37 -10.37 1.20
CA LEU A 49 6.09 -11.34 0.38
C LEU A 49 7.59 -11.05 0.51
N GLY A 50 8.39 -12.10 0.76
CA GLY A 50 9.85 -12.02 0.66
C GLY A 50 10.32 -11.68 -0.76
N ASN A 51 11.64 -11.77 -0.98
CA ASN A 51 12.20 -11.56 -2.31
C ASN A 51 11.57 -12.54 -3.31
N CYS A 52 10.82 -11.99 -4.25
CA CYS A 52 10.15 -12.74 -5.31
C CYS A 52 10.35 -12.03 -6.64
N ARG A 53 10.23 -12.79 -7.72
CA ARG A 53 10.29 -12.23 -9.07
C ARG A 53 9.05 -11.37 -9.30
N LYS A 54 9.18 -10.35 -10.15
CA LYS A 54 8.06 -9.48 -10.56
C LYS A 54 6.82 -10.28 -10.96
N GLN A 55 6.99 -11.36 -11.72
CA GLN A 55 5.88 -12.20 -12.17
C GLN A 55 5.14 -12.88 -11.00
N THR A 56 5.87 -13.39 -10.01
CA THR A 56 5.29 -13.97 -8.80
C THR A 56 4.51 -12.91 -8.01
N LEU A 57 5.07 -11.71 -7.86
CA LEU A 57 4.38 -10.61 -7.19
C LEU A 57 3.05 -10.26 -7.88
N LEU A 58 3.07 -10.16 -9.21
CA LEU A 58 1.86 -9.86 -9.98
C LEU A 58 0.81 -10.96 -9.82
N LEU A 59 1.20 -12.23 -9.89
CA LEU A 59 0.28 -13.35 -9.70
C LEU A 59 -0.36 -13.35 -8.30
N VAL A 60 0.43 -13.06 -7.26
CA VAL A 60 -0.12 -12.96 -5.89
C VAL A 60 -1.10 -11.81 -5.79
N LEU A 61 -0.78 -10.65 -6.37
CA LEU A 61 -1.69 -9.50 -6.39
C LEU A 61 -2.98 -9.81 -7.15
N GLU A 62 -2.88 -10.40 -8.34
CA GLU A 62 -4.04 -10.78 -9.16
C GLU A 62 -4.96 -11.76 -8.42
N ASN A 63 -4.39 -12.80 -7.81
CA ASN A 63 -5.16 -13.81 -7.07
C ASN A 63 -5.84 -13.25 -5.82
N ASN A 64 -5.24 -12.25 -5.17
CA ASN A 64 -5.78 -11.63 -3.96
C ASN A 64 -6.61 -10.37 -4.26
N TRP A 65 -6.63 -9.88 -5.50
CA TRP A 65 -7.25 -8.59 -5.85
C TRP A 65 -8.71 -8.46 -5.39
N PRO A 66 -9.58 -9.46 -5.59
CA PRO A 66 -10.97 -9.36 -5.12
C PRO A 66 -11.09 -9.17 -3.61
N HIS A 67 -10.22 -9.83 -2.84
CA HIS A 67 -10.18 -9.69 -1.38
C HIS A 67 -9.66 -8.32 -0.96
N ILE A 68 -8.61 -7.83 -1.63
CA ILE A 68 -8.02 -6.50 -1.39
C ILE A 68 -9.07 -5.42 -1.62
N GLU A 69 -9.80 -5.48 -2.74
CA GLU A 69 -10.87 -4.54 -3.07
C GLU A 69 -12.01 -4.59 -2.05
N ALA A 70 -12.45 -5.79 -1.66
CA ALA A 70 -13.50 -5.95 -0.65
C ALA A 70 -13.08 -5.35 0.70
N ALA A 71 -11.84 -5.55 1.13
CA ALA A 71 -11.33 -5.00 2.38
C ALA A 71 -11.33 -3.46 2.37
N PHE A 72 -10.82 -2.82 1.32
CA PHE A 72 -10.84 -1.36 1.21
C PHE A 72 -12.24 -0.78 1.06
N THR A 73 -13.16 -1.50 0.39
CA THR A 73 -14.58 -1.14 0.33
C THR A 73 -15.22 -1.16 1.72
N ASN A 74 -14.84 -2.13 2.55
CA ASN A 74 -15.28 -2.24 3.95
C ASN A 74 -14.55 -1.28 4.91
N HIS A 75 -13.97 -0.19 4.39
CA HIS A 75 -13.25 0.84 5.16
C HIS A 75 -12.03 0.32 5.93
N GLN A 76 -11.51 -0.86 5.60
CA GLN A 76 -10.23 -1.30 6.15
C GLN A 76 -9.12 -0.40 5.59
N ARG A 77 -8.29 0.15 6.48
CA ARG A 77 -7.20 1.06 6.08
C ARG A 77 -5.92 0.32 5.72
N ILE A 78 -5.67 -0.84 6.33
CA ILE A 78 -4.43 -1.60 6.15
C ILE A 78 -4.81 -3.02 5.76
N VAL A 79 -4.38 -3.45 4.57
CA VAL A 79 -4.57 -4.81 4.06
C VAL A 79 -3.20 -5.45 3.87
N GLU A 80 -3.02 -6.63 4.42
CA GLU A 80 -1.79 -7.41 4.32
C GLU A 80 -1.94 -8.49 3.25
N VAL A 81 -0.94 -8.62 2.37
CA VAL A 81 -0.89 -9.68 1.35
C VAL A 81 0.40 -10.48 1.53
N ARG A 82 0.28 -11.81 1.56
CA ARG A 82 1.38 -12.76 1.76
C ARG A 82 1.57 -13.67 0.57
#